data_AF-A0A929DD91-F1
#
_entry.id   AF-A0A929DD91-F1
#
_cell.length_a   1.000
_cell.length_b   1.000
_cell.length_c   1.000
_cell.angle_alpha   90.00
_cell.angle_beta   90.00
_cell.angle_gamma   90.00
#
_symmetry.space_group_name_H-M   'P 1'
#
loop_
_entity.id
_entity.type
_entity.pdbx_description
1 polymer ?
#
loop_
_entity_poly.entity_id
_entity_poly.type
_entity_poly.pdbx_seq_one_letter_code
_entity_poly.pdbx_strand_id
1 'polypeptide(L)' 'MAGIIPDIDLSQEGVVAQVVARRHAKITARGGRHYVEDLGSANGLKLNGARIRIGEVGLLEPGDHLWLGGCVLAYDIER' A
#
# COMPACT_ATOMS: atom_id res chain seq x y z
N MET A 1 18.29 17.26 4.05
CA MET A 1 17.87 15.84 4.09
C MET A 1 16.47 15.81 3.51
N ALA A 2 16.32 15.52 2.21
CA ALA A 2 15.03 15.62 1.53
C ALA A 2 14.06 14.57 2.11
N GLY A 3 12.88 15.00 2.56
CA GLY A 3 11.82 14.09 2.97
C GLY A 3 11.40 13.22 1.78
N ILE A 4 11.08 11.96 2.04
CA ILE A 4 10.54 11.07 1.01
C ILE A 4 9.10 11.52 0.74
N ILE A 5 8.82 11.86 -0.51
CA ILE A 5 7.48 12.26 -0.97
C ILE A 5 6.84 11.01 -1.57
N PRO A 6 5.73 10.49 -1.00
CA PRO A 6 5.03 9.35 -1.58
C PRO A 6 4.23 9.79 -2.82
N ASP A 7 4.01 8.86 -3.75
CA ASP A 7 3.15 9.12 -4.92
C ASP A 7 1.68 9.33 -4.51
N ILE A 8 1.24 8.64 -3.46
CA ILE A 8 -0.07 8.82 -2.83
C ILE A 8 0.17 9.30 -1.40
N ASP A 9 -0.18 10.56 -1.14
CA ASP A 9 -0.08 11.16 0.19
C ASP A 9 -1.41 11.10 0.94
N LEU A 10 -1.41 10.38 2.07
CA LEU A 10 -2.57 10.27 2.97
C LEU A 10 -2.44 11.18 4.20
N SER A 11 -1.49 12.13 4.21
CA SER A 11 -1.22 13.00 5.36
C SER A 11 -2.41 13.87 5.80
N GLN A 12 -3.34 14.15 4.89
CA GLN A 12 -4.54 14.95 5.16
C GLN A 12 -5.76 14.09 5.57
N GLU A 13 -5.62 12.77 5.59
CA GLU A 13 -6.72 11.83 5.83
C GLU A 13 -7.00 11.59 7.32
N GLY A 14 -7.01 12.65 8.13
CA GLY A 14 -7.38 12.62 9.55
C GLY A 14 -6.69 11.49 10.35
N VAL A 15 -7.50 10.56 10.89
CA VAL A 15 -7.01 9.41 11.68
C VAL A 15 -6.16 8.44 10.87
N VAL A 16 -6.35 8.36 9.54
CA VAL A 16 -5.57 7.49 8.66
C VAL A 16 -4.09 7.86 8.69
N ALA A 17 -3.78 9.16 8.73
CA ALA A 17 -2.40 9.67 8.79
C ALA A 17 -1.64 9.20 10.05
N GLN A 18 -2.35 8.78 11.10
CA GLN A 18 -1.74 8.28 12.33
C GLN A 18 -1.43 6.78 12.28
N VAL A 19 -2.10 6.03 11.40
CA VAL A 19 -2.00 4.56 11.33
C VAL A 19 -1.32 4.06 10.06
N VAL A 20 -1.23 4.89 9.03
CA VAL A 20 -0.44 4.62 7.83
C VAL A 20 0.97 5.15 8.04
N ALA A 21 1.98 4.36 7.64
CA ALA A 21 3.36 4.74 7.82
C ALA A 21 3.77 5.69 6.69
N ARG A 22 4.72 6.60 6.95
CA ARG A 22 5.27 7.52 5.93
C ARG A 22 5.72 6.80 4.65
N ARG A 23 6.19 5.55 4.80
CA ARG A 23 6.46 4.60 3.72
C ARG A 23 5.79 3.28 4.09
N HIS A 24 4.51 3.14 3.79
CA HIS A 24 3.75 1.96 4.22
C HIS A 24 3.83 0.82 3.21
N ALA A 25 3.50 1.10 1.95
CA ALA A 25 3.51 0.12 0.88
C ALA A 25 4.15 0.70 -0.37
N LYS A 26 4.64 -0.19 -1.23
CA LYS A 26 5.13 0.16 -2.57
C LYS A 26 4.44 -0.73 -3.59
N ILE A 27 3.94 -0.10 -4.65
CA ILE A 27 3.43 -0.79 -5.83
C ILE A 27 4.50 -0.71 -6.93
N THR A 28 4.83 -1.83 -7.55
CA THR A 28 5.79 -1.89 -8.66
C THR A 28 5.14 -2.51 -9.90
N ALA A 29 5.28 -1.87 -11.05
CA ALA A 29 4.93 -2.43 -12.34
C ALA A 29 6.10 -3.23 -12.92
N ARG A 30 5.89 -4.51 -13.23
CA ARG A 30 6.90 -5.36 -13.88
C ARG A 30 6.23 -6.35 -14.84
N GLY A 31 6.61 -6.29 -16.11
CA GLY A 31 6.11 -7.23 -17.12
C GLY A 31 4.58 -7.18 -17.29
N GLY A 32 4.00 -5.98 -17.27
CA GLY A 32 2.56 -5.77 -17.41
C GLY A 32 1.71 -6.17 -16.20
N ARG A 33 2.34 -6.50 -15.07
CA ARG A 33 1.68 -6.83 -13.81
C ARG A 33 2.11 -5.87 -12.71
N HIS A 34 1.21 -5.64 -11.76
CA HIS A 34 1.47 -4.83 -10.58
C HIS A 34 1.64 -5.72 -9.36
N TYR A 35 2.57 -5.33 -8.50
CA TYR A 35 2.90 -6.04 -7.28
C TYR A 35 2.94 -5.06 -6.12
N VAL A 36 2.47 -5.49 -4.95
CA VAL A 36 2.51 -4.69 -3.73
C VAL A 36 3.41 -5.35 -2.69
N GLU A 37 4.17 -4.54 -1.96
CA GLU A 37 5.01 -4.95 -0.84
C GLU A 37 4.83 -4.02 0.37
N ASP A 38 4.95 -4.57 1.58
CA ASP A 38 5.00 -3.81 2.83
C ASP A 38 6.43 -3.30 3.06
N LEU A 39 6.59 -2.00 3.31
CA LEU A 39 7.90 -1.35 3.50
C LEU A 39 8.37 -1.30 4.96
N GLY A 40 7.87 -2.22 5.79
CA GLY A 40 8.18 -2.25 7.23
C GLY A 40 7.24 -1.37 8.05
N SER A 41 5.99 -1.28 7.63
CA SER A 41 4.96 -0.53 8.34
C SER A 41 4.68 -1.15 9.72
N ALA A 42 4.36 -0.29 10.70
CA ALA A 42 4.07 -0.74 12.07
C ALA A 42 2.78 -1.57 12.15
N ASN A 43 1.75 -1.16 11.41
CA ASN A 43 0.42 -1.80 11.45
C ASN A 43 0.24 -2.87 10.37
N GLY A 44 1.05 -2.83 9.31
CA GLY A 44 1.12 -3.86 8.29
C GLY A 44 0.18 -3.67 7.10
N LEU A 45 0.47 -4.47 6.08
CA LEU A 45 -0.28 -4.54 4.83
C LEU A 45 -1.12 -5.83 4.71
N LYS A 46 -2.35 -5.73 4.20
CA LYS A 46 -3.13 -6.90 3.76
C LYS A 46 -3.66 -6.68 2.33
N LEU A 47 -3.73 -7.76 1.57
CA LEU A 47 -4.37 -7.83 0.25
C LEU A 47 -5.59 -8.74 0.36
N ASN A 48 -6.78 -8.22 0.08
CA ASN A 48 -8.05 -8.95 0.18
C ASN A 48 -8.21 -9.68 1.53
N GLY A 49 -7.78 -9.03 2.62
CA GLY A 49 -7.81 -9.57 3.98
C GLY A 49 -6.65 -10.50 4.35
N ALA A 50 -5.89 -11.01 3.38
CA ALA A 50 -4.70 -11.83 3.62
C ALA A 50 -3.47 -10.95 3.93
N ARG A 51 -2.74 -11.26 5.00
CA ARG A 51 -1.53 -10.51 5.39
C ARG A 51 -0.42 -10.74 4.37
N ILE A 52 0.22 -9.65 3.94
CA ILE A 52 1.51 -9.71 3.23
C ILE A 52 2.60 -9.51 4.29
N ARG A 53 3.50 -10.48 4.46
CA ARG A 53 4.63 -10.33 5.39
C ARG A 53 5.70 -9.44 4.77
N ILE A 54 6.50 -8.80 5.62
CA ILE A 54 7.66 -8.02 5.16
C ILE A 54 8.60 -8.95 4.39
N GLY A 55 8.97 -8.55 3.16
CA GLY A 55 9.78 -9.35 2.25
C GLY A 55 8.97 -10.25 1.29
N GLU A 56 7.66 -10.40 1.49
CA GLU A 56 6.76 -11.04 0.52
C GLU A 56 6.22 -9.99 -0.47
N VAL A 57 5.83 -10.46 -1.66
CA VAL A 57 5.17 -9.66 -2.69
C VAL A 57 3.79 -10.23 -2.99
N GLY A 58 2.78 -9.36 -3.00
CA GLY A 58 1.43 -9.70 -3.46
C GLY A 58 1.25 -9.31 -4.92
N LEU A 59 0.66 -10.18 -5.74
CA LEU A 59 0.17 -9.79 -7.07
C LEU A 59 -1.08 -8.92 -6.87
N LEU A 60 -1.15 -7.81 -7.59
CA LEU A 60 -2.26 -6.87 -7.51
C LEU A 60 -3.05 -6.88 -8.81
N GLU A 61 -4.33 -7.20 -8.72
CA GLU A 61 -5.28 -7.25 -9.83
C GLU A 61 -6.38 -6.18 -9.67
N PRO A 62 -6.91 -5.60 -10.75
CA PRO A 62 -8.02 -4.66 -10.66
C PRO A 62 -9.20 -5.23 -9.85
N GLY A 63 -9.74 -4.43 -8.93
CA GLY A 63 -10.76 -4.82 -7.95
C GLY A 63 -10.21 -5.26 -6.59
N ASP A 64 -8.89 -5.43 -6.45
CA ASP A 64 -8.27 -5.81 -5.18
C ASP A 64 -8.35 -4.71 -4.13
N HIS A 65 -8.45 -5.12 -2.86
CA HIS A 65 -8.44 -4.21 -1.72
C HIS A 65 -7.15 -4.32 -0.93
N LEU A 66 -6.48 -3.17 -0.76
CA LEU A 66 -5.28 -3.01 0.05
C LEU A 66 -5.65 -2.39 1.40
N TRP A 67 -5.42 -3.12 2.48
CA TRP A 67 -5.55 -2.59 3.83
C TRP A 67 -4.19 -2.12 4.35
N LEU A 68 -4.11 -0.86 4.79
CA LEU A 68 -2.93 -0.21 5.35
C LEU A 68 -3.26 0.32 6.74
N GLY A 69 -2.94 -0.45 7.78
CA GLY A 69 -3.03 0.00 9.18
C GLY A 69 -4.39 0.48 9.69
N GLY A 70 -5.49 0.32 8.95
CA GLY A 70 -6.83 0.80 9.30
C GLY A 70 -7.55 1.50 8.15
N CYS A 71 -6.80 1.88 7.11
CA CYS A 71 -7.36 2.37 5.85
C CYS A 71 -7.47 1.23 4.83
N VAL A 72 -8.49 1.27 3.96
CA VAL A 72 -8.63 0.38 2.81
C VAL A 72 -8.63 1.20 1.55
N LEU A 73 -7.75 0.88 0.61
CA LEU A 73 -7.72 1.42 -0.74
C LEU A 73 -8.17 0.34 -1.71
N ALA A 74 -9.06 0.69 -2.64
CA ALA A 74 -9.37 -0.16 -3.78
C ALA A 74 -8.35 0.10 -4.89
N TYR A 75 -7.88 -0.96 -5.51
CA TYR A 75 -6.98 -0.88 -6.65
C TYR A 75 -7.78 -1.08 -7.94
N ASP A 76 -7.62 -0.15 -8.88
CA ASP A 76 -8.19 -0.27 -10.22
C ASP A 76 -7.22 0.31 -11.25
N ILE A 77 -7.42 -0.07 -12.52
CA ILE A 77 -6.69 0.47 -13.66
C ILE A 77 -7.74 1.05 -14.60
N GLU A 78 -7.83 2.39 -14.64
CA GLU A 78 -8.61 3.06 -15.67
C GLU A 78 -8.05 2.69 -17.05
N ARG A 79 -8.95 2.32 -17.97
CA ARG A 79 -8.60 2.01 -19.36
C ARG A 79 -8.65 3.26 -20.24
#